data_AF-A0A377CY06-F1
#
_entry.id   AF-A0A377CY06-F1
#
_cell.length_a   1.000
_cell.length_b   1.000
_cell.length_c   1.000
_cell.angle_alpha   90.00
_cell.angle_beta   90.00
_cell.angle_gamma   90.00
#
_symmetry.space_group_name_H-M   'P 1'
#
loop_
_entity.id
_entity.type
_entity.pdbx_description
1 polymer ?
#
loop_
_entity_poly.entity_id
_entity_poly.type
_entity_poly.pdbx_seq_one_letter_code
_entity_poly.pdbx_strand_id
1 'polypeptide(L)'
;MAYFDQHRAELDPDKTVMDNLAEGKQEVMVNGKPRHVLGYLQDFLFHPKRAMTPVRALSGGERNRLLLARLFLKPSNLLILDEPTNDLDVETLELLEELIDSYQGTVLLVSHDRQFVDNTVTECWIFEGGGKIGRYVGGYHDARGQQEQYVALKQPAVKKIEEAAAPKAETVKTQQ
;
A
#
# COMPACT_ATOMS: atom_id res chain seq x y z
N MET A 1 -7.81 -13.92 2.59
CA MET A 1 -6.78 -12.87 2.72
C MET A 1 -5.75 -13.07 1.63
N ALA A 2 -5.40 -12.00 0.92
CA ALA A 2 -4.31 -11.97 -0.05
C ALA A 2 -3.20 -11.06 0.48
N TYR A 3 -1.95 -11.48 0.31
CA TYR A 3 -0.76 -10.74 0.75
C TYR A 3 0.19 -10.64 -0.44
N PHE A 4 0.63 -9.43 -0.75
CA PHE A 4 1.65 -9.17 -1.75
C PHE A 4 2.97 -8.86 -1.05
N ASP A 5 3.96 -9.68 -1.34
CA ASP A 5 5.34 -9.53 -0.87
C ASP A 5 6.27 -9.90 -2.02
N GLN A 6 7.16 -8.97 -2.35
CA GLN A 6 8.12 -9.05 -3.45
C GLN A 6 9.04 -10.27 -3.33
N HIS A 7 9.21 -10.82 -2.12
CA HIS A 7 10.10 -11.96 -1.89
C HIS A 7 9.44 -13.33 -2.07
N ARG A 8 8.12 -13.42 -2.28
CA ARG A 8 7.38 -14.70 -2.18
C ARG A 8 6.59 -15.12 -3.41
N ALA A 9 6.43 -14.26 -4.41
CA ALA A 9 5.63 -14.59 -5.57
C ALA A 9 6.49 -15.13 -6.71
N GLU A 10 6.70 -16.45 -6.72
CA GLU A 10 7.46 -17.12 -7.78
C GLU A 10 6.58 -17.36 -9.04
N LEU A 11 7.08 -16.89 -10.18
CA LEU A 11 6.59 -17.24 -11.51
C LEU A 11 7.48 -18.34 -12.09
N ASP A 12 6.87 -19.29 -12.80
CA ASP A 12 7.60 -20.32 -13.53
C ASP A 12 8.17 -19.68 -14.82
N PRO A 13 9.51 -19.56 -14.95
CA PRO A 13 10.15 -18.82 -16.04
C PRO A 13 10.00 -19.52 -17.40
N ASP A 14 9.76 -20.83 -17.40
CA ASP A 14 9.65 -21.64 -18.61
C ASP A 14 8.21 -21.74 -19.13
N LYS A 15 7.22 -21.45 -18.28
CA LYS A 15 5.82 -21.34 -18.67
C LYS A 15 5.50 -19.99 -19.33
N THR A 16 4.46 -19.97 -20.15
CA THR A 16 3.95 -18.74 -20.74
C THR A 16 3.32 -17.84 -19.68
N VAL A 17 3.16 -16.55 -19.99
CA VAL A 17 2.39 -15.61 -19.16
C VAL A 17 0.99 -16.16 -18.88
N MET A 18 0.30 -16.62 -19.92
CA MET A 18 -1.03 -17.23 -19.83
C MET A 18 -1.06 -18.43 -18.89
N ASP A 19 -0.10 -19.35 -19.02
CA ASP A 19 -0.04 -20.57 -18.20
C ASP A 19 0.29 -20.27 -16.74
N ASN A 20 1.04 -19.19 -16.46
CA ASN A 20 1.33 -18.77 -15.09
C ASN A 20 0.08 -18.27 -14.34
N LEU A 21 -0.99 -17.84 -15.04
CA LEU A 21 -2.28 -17.51 -14.40
C LEU A 21 -3.27 -18.66 -14.42
N ALA A 22 -3.42 -19.29 -15.58
CA ALA A 22 -4.53 -20.17 -15.87
C ALA A 22 -4.19 -21.65 -15.72
N GLU A 23 -2.92 -21.98 -15.54
CA GLU A 23 -2.41 -23.34 -15.36
C GLU A 23 -2.91 -24.28 -16.49
N GLY A 24 -2.88 -23.79 -17.73
CA GLY A 24 -3.34 -24.52 -18.93
C GLY A 24 -4.83 -24.37 -19.26
N LYS A 25 -5.60 -23.60 -18.49
CA LYS A 25 -7.01 -23.26 -18.81
C LYS A 25 -7.10 -22.03 -19.70
N GLN A 26 -8.22 -21.88 -20.40
CA GLN A 26 -8.53 -20.67 -21.20
C GLN A 26 -9.34 -19.63 -20.44
N GLU A 27 -9.84 -19.98 -19.25
CA GLU A 27 -10.66 -19.12 -18.41
C GLU A 27 -10.10 -19.06 -16.98
N VAL A 28 -10.28 -17.89 -16.37
CA VAL A 28 -9.95 -17.60 -14.96
C VAL A 28 -11.20 -17.07 -14.27
N MET A 29 -11.28 -17.31 -12.96
CA MET A 29 -12.38 -16.79 -12.14
C MET A 29 -11.99 -15.44 -11.58
N VAL A 30 -12.70 -14.38 -11.99
CA VAL A 30 -12.51 -13.02 -11.49
C VAL A 30 -13.76 -12.63 -10.71
N ASN A 31 -13.63 -12.40 -9.40
CA ASN A 31 -14.77 -12.04 -8.53
C ASN A 31 -15.97 -13.00 -8.66
N GLY A 32 -15.69 -14.31 -8.80
CA GLY A 32 -16.72 -15.34 -8.94
C GLY A 32 -17.34 -15.47 -10.33
N LYS A 33 -16.90 -14.70 -11.32
CA LYS A 33 -17.35 -14.79 -12.72
C LYS A 33 -16.25 -15.38 -13.60
N PRO A 34 -16.56 -16.34 -14.50
CA PRO A 34 -15.59 -16.82 -15.48
C PRO A 34 -15.28 -15.72 -16.50
N ARG A 35 -13.99 -15.54 -16.81
CA ARG A 35 -13.51 -14.60 -17.84
C ARG A 35 -12.39 -15.26 -18.64
N HIS A 36 -12.37 -14.99 -19.94
CA HIS A 36 -11.31 -15.49 -20.81
C HIS A 36 -9.95 -14.87 -20.44
N VAL A 37 -8.91 -15.71 -20.37
CA VAL A 37 -7.59 -15.31 -19.85
C VAL A 37 -6.94 -14.19 -20.67
N LEU A 38 -7.03 -14.24 -22.00
CA LEU A 38 -6.46 -13.17 -22.83
C LEU A 38 -7.15 -11.82 -22.60
N GLY A 39 -8.46 -11.84 -22.34
CA GLY A 39 -9.21 -10.61 -22.05
C GLY A 39 -8.86 -10.05 -20.67
N TYR A 40 -8.59 -10.93 -19.70
CA TYR A 40 -8.08 -10.52 -18.39
C TYR A 40 -6.66 -9.97 -18.47
N LEU A 41 -5.76 -10.65 -19.20
CA LEU A 41 -4.38 -10.22 -19.40
C LEU A 41 -4.27 -8.88 -20.14
N GLN A 42 -5.22 -8.56 -21.02
CA GLN A 42 -5.31 -7.25 -21.65
C GLN A 42 -5.56 -6.12 -20.65
N ASP A 43 -6.35 -6.36 -19.59
CA ASP A 43 -6.53 -5.37 -18.50
C ASP A 43 -5.20 -5.08 -17.79
N PHE A 44 -4.28 -6.05 -17.78
CA PHE A 44 -2.92 -5.92 -17.24
C PHE A 44 -1.89 -5.53 -18.31
N LEU A 45 -2.34 -4.92 -19.41
CA LEU A 45 -1.52 -4.39 -20.50
C LEU A 45 -0.68 -5.45 -21.24
N PHE A 46 -1.08 -6.73 -21.19
CA PHE A 46 -0.46 -7.78 -22.00
C PHE A 46 -1.14 -7.91 -23.35
N HIS A 47 -0.41 -7.56 -24.41
CA HIS A 47 -0.83 -7.85 -25.77
C HIS A 47 -0.94 -9.39 -25.99
N PRO A 48 -1.92 -9.90 -26.78
CA PRO A 48 -2.11 -11.35 -26.97
C PRO A 48 -0.85 -12.13 -27.37
N LYS A 49 0.02 -11.53 -28.19
CA LYS A 49 1.31 -12.12 -28.55
C LYS A 49 2.24 -12.28 -27.34
N ARG A 50 2.28 -11.29 -26.43
CA ARG A 50 3.09 -11.36 -25.20
C ARG A 50 2.51 -12.36 -24.20
N ALA A 51 1.19 -12.48 -24.12
CA ALA A 51 0.54 -13.47 -23.26
C ALA A 51 0.98 -14.94 -23.55
N MET A 52 1.39 -15.22 -24.80
CA MET A 52 1.88 -16.54 -25.22
C MET A 52 3.41 -16.70 -25.11
N THR A 53 4.14 -15.67 -24.66
CA THR A 53 5.60 -15.75 -24.51
C THR A 53 6.00 -16.31 -23.13
N PRO A 54 7.13 -17.03 -23.02
CA PRO A 54 7.67 -17.47 -21.73
C PRO A 54 8.00 -16.30 -20.79
N VAL A 55 7.76 -16.48 -19.49
CA VAL A 55 8.00 -15.42 -18.48
C VAL A 55 9.46 -14.96 -18.43
N ARG A 56 10.42 -15.84 -18.72
CA ARG A 56 11.84 -15.44 -18.80
C ARG A 56 12.12 -14.30 -19.78
N ALA A 57 11.27 -14.13 -20.81
CA ALA A 57 11.38 -13.07 -21.81
C ALA A 57 10.68 -11.76 -21.42
N LEU A 58 10.09 -11.68 -20.22
CA LEU A 58 9.48 -10.48 -19.68
C LEU A 58 10.52 -9.57 -19.00
N SER A 59 10.33 -8.25 -19.13
CA SER A 59 11.02 -7.24 -18.34
C SER A 59 10.62 -7.32 -16.85
N GLY A 60 11.33 -6.61 -15.97
CA GLY A 60 10.97 -6.53 -14.55
C GLY A 60 9.56 -6.01 -14.32
N GLY A 61 9.19 -4.88 -14.94
CA GLY A 61 7.86 -4.30 -14.85
C GLY A 61 6.76 -5.22 -15.38
N GLU A 62 6.99 -5.89 -16.52
CA GLU A 62 6.05 -6.89 -17.03
C GLU A 62 5.88 -8.08 -16.07
N ARG A 63 6.94 -8.54 -15.42
CA ARG A 63 6.83 -9.59 -14.39
C ARG A 63 6.00 -9.09 -13.20
N ASN A 64 6.16 -7.84 -12.77
CA ASN A 64 5.35 -7.29 -11.69
C ASN A 64 3.87 -7.16 -12.08
N ARG A 65 3.55 -6.71 -13.30
CA ARG A 65 2.17 -6.73 -13.82
C ARG A 65 1.57 -8.13 -13.78
N LEU A 66 2.35 -9.14 -14.14
CA LEU A 66 1.92 -10.53 -14.11
C LEU A 66 1.64 -11.01 -12.68
N LEU A 67 2.47 -10.62 -11.72
CA LEU A 67 2.29 -10.93 -10.31
C LEU A 67 1.02 -10.26 -9.75
N LEU A 68 0.78 -9.00 -10.09
CA LEU A 68 -0.46 -8.30 -9.73
C LEU A 68 -1.68 -9.02 -10.33
N ALA A 69 -1.64 -9.38 -11.61
CA ALA A 69 -2.71 -10.14 -12.25
C ALA A 69 -3.01 -11.45 -11.49
N ARG A 70 -1.98 -12.21 -11.13
CA ARG A 70 -2.15 -13.44 -10.35
C ARG A 70 -2.71 -13.19 -8.94
N LEU A 71 -2.34 -12.07 -8.30
CA LEU A 71 -2.82 -11.70 -6.98
C LEU A 71 -4.32 -11.40 -7.00
N PHE A 72 -4.78 -10.58 -7.95
CA PHE A 72 -6.18 -10.17 -8.05
C PHE A 72 -7.13 -11.27 -8.54
N LEU A 73 -6.60 -12.36 -9.13
CA LEU A 73 -7.39 -13.57 -9.38
C LEU A 73 -7.80 -14.32 -8.11
N LYS A 74 -7.07 -14.16 -7.00
CA LYS A 74 -7.40 -14.86 -5.76
C LYS A 74 -8.56 -14.13 -5.06
N PRO A 75 -9.72 -14.79 -4.86
CA PRO A 75 -10.82 -14.17 -4.15
C PRO A 75 -10.37 -13.80 -2.74
N SER A 76 -10.45 -12.51 -2.43
CA SER A 76 -10.03 -11.96 -1.15
C SER A 76 -10.95 -10.79 -0.77
N ASN A 77 -11.17 -10.65 0.53
CA ASN A 77 -11.88 -9.54 1.16
C ASN A 77 -10.95 -8.57 1.90
N LEU A 78 -9.68 -8.97 2.04
CA LEU A 78 -8.61 -8.19 2.63
C LEU A 78 -7.34 -8.43 1.81
N LEU A 79 -6.82 -7.34 1.27
CA LEU A 79 -5.60 -7.26 0.50
C LEU A 79 -4.57 -6.50 1.32
N ILE A 80 -3.40 -7.09 1.52
CA ILE A 80 -2.28 -6.45 2.21
C ILE A 80 -1.16 -6.27 1.19
N LEU A 81 -0.73 -5.02 0.98
CA LEU A 81 0.32 -4.65 0.05
C LEU A 81 1.47 -4.02 0.82
N ASP A 82 2.63 -4.69 0.80
CA ASP A 82 3.84 -4.21 1.46
C ASP A 82 4.82 -3.67 0.41
N GLU A 83 5.06 -2.36 0.43
CA GLU A 83 5.88 -1.60 -0.52
C GLU A 83 5.60 -1.96 -2.00
N PRO A 84 4.34 -1.93 -2.46
CA PRO A 84 3.98 -2.44 -3.78
C PRO A 84 4.48 -1.58 -4.93
N THR A 85 4.91 -0.34 -4.67
CA THR A 85 5.40 0.60 -5.69
C THR A 85 6.83 0.32 -6.13
N ASN A 86 7.59 -0.49 -5.37
CA ASN A 86 8.97 -0.75 -5.72
C ASN A 86 9.07 -1.57 -7.02
N ASP A 87 10.06 -1.19 -7.85
CA ASP A 87 10.31 -1.76 -9.19
C ASP A 87 9.12 -1.67 -10.18
N LEU A 88 8.13 -0.80 -9.91
CA LEU A 88 7.06 -0.48 -10.85
C LEU A 88 7.44 0.66 -11.80
N ASP A 89 7.10 0.47 -13.08
CA ASP A 89 7.04 1.58 -14.02
C ASP A 89 5.76 2.40 -13.80
N VAL A 90 5.71 3.60 -14.40
CA VAL A 90 4.59 4.54 -14.24
C VAL A 90 3.26 3.90 -14.68
N GLU A 91 3.25 3.19 -15.81
CA GLU A 91 2.04 2.51 -16.30
C GLU A 91 1.51 1.46 -15.32
N THR A 92 2.41 0.69 -14.69
CA THR A 92 1.99 -0.33 -13.72
C THR A 92 1.54 0.29 -12.41
N LEU A 93 2.12 1.42 -12.01
CA LEU A 93 1.69 2.17 -10.84
C LEU A 93 0.26 2.69 -11.04
N GLU A 94 -0.03 3.34 -12.18
CA GLU A 94 -1.39 3.79 -12.54
C GLU A 94 -2.39 2.64 -12.54
N LEU A 95 -2.04 1.50 -13.16
CA LEU A 95 -2.87 0.29 -13.14
C LEU A 95 -3.14 -0.20 -11.71
N LEU A 96 -2.13 -0.18 -10.84
CA LEU A 96 -2.29 -0.61 -9.45
C LEU A 96 -3.23 0.33 -8.68
N GLU A 97 -3.17 1.64 -8.92
CA GLU A 97 -4.10 2.62 -8.35
C GLU A 97 -5.55 2.29 -8.77
N GLU A 98 -5.80 2.05 -10.06
CA GLU A 98 -7.13 1.67 -10.58
C GLU A 98 -7.64 0.34 -9.98
N LEU A 99 -6.75 -0.63 -9.79
CA LEU A 99 -7.08 -1.93 -9.20
C LEU A 99 -7.43 -1.79 -7.71
N ILE A 100 -6.75 -0.91 -6.97
CA ILE A 100 -7.05 -0.63 -5.56
C ILE A 100 -8.38 0.11 -5.44
N ASP A 101 -8.62 1.13 -6.26
CA ASP A 101 -9.88 1.91 -6.25
C ASP A 101 -11.10 1.03 -6.55
N SER A 102 -10.97 0.10 -7.50
CA SER A 102 -12.05 -0.83 -7.86
C SER A 102 -12.19 -2.04 -6.93
N TYR A 103 -11.27 -2.23 -5.99
CA TYR A 103 -11.28 -3.38 -5.08
C TYR A 103 -12.41 -3.27 -4.05
N GLN A 104 -13.31 -4.26 -4.06
CA GLN A 104 -14.50 -4.27 -3.19
C GLN A 104 -14.20 -4.63 -1.72
N GLY A 105 -12.98 -5.11 -1.43
CA GLY A 105 -12.57 -5.49 -0.07
C GLY A 105 -11.84 -4.36 0.66
N THR A 106 -11.23 -4.69 1.78
CA THR A 106 -10.34 -3.77 2.50
C THR A 106 -8.91 -3.90 1.97
N VAL A 107 -8.25 -2.77 1.71
CA VAL A 107 -6.82 -2.74 1.37
C VAL A 107 -6.05 -2.16 2.56
N LEU A 108 -5.02 -2.88 3.00
CA LEU A 108 -4.01 -2.38 3.91
C LEU A 108 -2.72 -2.16 3.12
N LEU A 109 -2.37 -0.89 2.95
CA LEU A 109 -1.20 -0.47 2.19
C LEU A 109 -0.10 0.00 3.12
N VAL A 110 1.11 -0.53 2.94
CA VAL A 110 2.35 -0.01 3.51
C VAL A 110 3.18 0.51 2.35
N SER A 111 3.47 1.81 2.36
CA SER A 111 4.27 2.45 1.31
C SER A 111 4.97 3.69 1.84
N HIS A 112 6.17 3.95 1.35
CA HIS A 112 6.87 5.22 1.54
C HIS A 112 6.58 6.24 0.41
N ASP A 113 5.89 5.82 -0.66
CA ASP A 113 5.46 6.70 -1.75
C ASP A 113 4.22 7.51 -1.33
N ARG A 114 4.44 8.81 -1.12
CA ARG A 114 3.41 9.73 -0.64
C ARG A 114 2.32 9.96 -1.68
N GLN A 115 2.69 10.08 -2.95
CA GLN A 115 1.74 10.37 -4.02
C GLN A 115 0.80 9.18 -4.23
N PHE A 116 1.37 7.98 -4.25
CA PHE A 116 0.59 6.75 -4.35
C PHE A 116 -0.36 6.58 -3.15
N VAL A 117 0.11 6.87 -1.92
CA VAL A 117 -0.75 6.85 -0.74
C VAL A 117 -1.89 7.86 -0.87
N ASP A 118 -1.62 9.11 -1.27
CA ASP A 118 -2.67 10.12 -1.46
C ASP A 118 -3.73 9.71 -2.48
N ASN A 119 -3.31 9.03 -3.55
CA ASN A 119 -4.21 8.62 -4.63
C ASN A 119 -5.08 7.41 -4.26
N THR A 120 -4.64 6.57 -3.32
CA THR A 120 -5.24 5.24 -3.10
C THR A 120 -5.92 5.04 -1.75
N VAL A 121 -5.51 5.76 -0.70
CA VAL A 121 -6.00 5.49 0.66
C VAL A 121 -7.06 6.49 1.12
N THR A 122 -8.03 5.97 1.88
CA THR A 122 -9.05 6.80 2.55
C THR A 122 -8.67 7.21 3.98
N GLU A 123 -7.67 6.54 4.56
CA GLU A 123 -7.23 6.73 5.94
C GLU A 123 -5.75 6.36 6.08
N CYS A 124 -5.01 7.16 6.84
CA CYS A 124 -3.60 6.96 7.13
C CYS A 124 -3.36 6.66 8.61
N TRP A 125 -2.51 5.66 8.88
CA TRP A 125 -1.99 5.37 10.21
C TRP A 125 -0.51 5.73 10.27
N ILE A 126 -0.16 6.70 11.12
CA ILE A 126 1.20 7.22 11.23
C ILE A 126 1.79 6.82 12.58
N PHE A 127 2.98 6.22 12.57
CA PHE A 127 3.75 5.95 13.78
C PHE A 127 4.34 7.27 14.31
N GLU A 128 3.88 7.73 15.48
CA GLU A 128 4.31 8.99 16.10
C GLU A 128 5.56 8.82 16.99
N GLY A 129 6.10 7.60 17.08
CA GLY A 129 7.16 7.25 18.01
C GLY A 129 6.64 6.83 19.40
N GLY A 130 7.50 6.18 20.19
CA GLY A 130 7.15 5.69 21.53
C GLY A 130 6.00 4.67 21.55
N GLY A 131 5.81 3.92 20.45
CA GLY A 131 4.74 2.93 20.30
C GLY A 131 3.34 3.51 20.06
N LYS A 132 3.23 4.81 19.77
CA LYS A 132 1.94 5.46 19.48
C LYS A 132 1.67 5.48 17.97
N ILE A 133 0.42 5.20 17.62
CA ILE A 133 -0.07 5.27 16.24
C ILE A 133 -1.21 6.29 16.20
N GLY A 134 -1.03 7.34 15.41
CA GLY A 134 -2.06 8.32 15.11
C GLY A 134 -2.87 7.87 13.89
N ARG A 135 -4.18 8.06 13.94
CA ARG A 135 -5.11 7.75 12.84
C ARG A 135 -5.67 9.05 12.28
N TYR A 136 -5.58 9.22 10.97
CA TYR A 136 -5.99 10.44 10.28
C TYR A 136 -6.77 10.10 9.01
N VAL A 137 -7.82 10.88 8.74
CA VAL A 137 -8.65 10.69 7.55
C VAL A 137 -7.98 11.35 6.34
N GLY A 138 -8.02 10.68 5.19
CA GLY A 138 -7.44 11.15 3.94
C GLY A 138 -6.05 10.59 3.65
N GLY A 139 -5.43 11.14 2.62
CA GLY A 139 -4.10 10.78 2.14
C GLY A 139 -2.98 11.18 3.09
N TYR A 140 -1.73 10.95 2.67
CA TYR A 140 -0.54 11.35 3.39
C TYR A 140 -0.52 12.85 3.70
N HIS A 141 -0.84 13.71 2.73
CA HIS A 141 -0.80 15.17 2.95
C HIS A 141 -1.85 15.65 3.96
N ASP A 142 -3.08 15.12 3.88
CA ASP A 142 -4.14 15.43 4.84
C ASP A 142 -3.77 14.97 6.25
N ALA A 143 -3.21 13.75 6.35
CA ALA A 143 -2.77 13.17 7.61
C ALA A 143 -1.63 13.95 8.26
N ARG A 144 -0.66 14.41 7.45
CA ARG A 144 0.43 15.27 7.92
C ARG A 144 -0.06 16.60 8.47
N GLY A 145 -1.00 17.26 7.78
CA GLY A 145 -1.60 18.50 8.27
C GLY A 145 -2.32 18.32 9.61
N GLN A 146 -3.10 17.24 9.75
CA GLN A 146 -3.80 16.90 11.00
C GLN A 146 -2.82 16.56 12.14
N GLN A 147 -1.74 15.82 11.83
CA GLN A 147 -0.69 15.49 12.79
C GLN A 147 -0.01 16.75 13.33
N GLU A 148 0.36 17.68 12.45
CA GLU A 148 1.01 18.94 12.84
C GLU A 148 0.10 19.79 13.73
N GLN A 149 -1.19 19.89 13.40
CA GLN A 149 -2.18 20.57 14.24
C GLN A 149 -2.34 19.89 15.61
N TYR A 150 -2.41 18.56 15.64
CA TYR A 150 -2.55 17.80 16.89
C TYR A 150 -1.33 17.96 17.81
N VAL A 151 -0.12 17.90 17.25
CA VAL A 151 1.12 18.14 17.99
C VAL A 151 1.18 19.59 18.48
N ALA A 152 0.82 20.56 17.64
CA ALA A 152 0.78 21.97 18.00
C ALA A 152 -0.25 22.28 19.09
N LEU A 153 -1.37 21.54 19.16
CA LEU A 153 -2.37 21.68 20.23
C LEU A 153 -1.91 21.03 21.55
N LYS A 154 -1.08 19.99 21.51
CA LYS A 154 -0.56 19.32 22.72
C LYS A 154 0.66 20.00 23.34
N GLN A 155 1.52 20.64 22.55
CA GLN A 155 2.71 21.35 23.06
C GLN A 155 2.43 22.53 24.02
N PRO A 156 1.39 23.37 23.86
CA PRO A 156 1.11 24.46 24.81
C PRO A 156 0.60 23.95 26.16
N ALA A 157 0.04 22.74 26.23
CA ALA A 157 -0.40 22.16 27.50
C ALA A 157 0.76 21.66 28.37
N VAL A 158 1.83 21.13 27.77
CA VAL A 158 3.00 20.63 28.52
C VAL A 158 3.83 21.81 29.08
N LYS A 159 4.07 22.85 28.28
CA LYS A 159 4.78 24.06 28.76
C LYS A 159 4.06 24.73 29.93
N LYS A 160 2.72 24.81 29.91
CA LYS A 160 1.94 25.45 30.97
C LYS A 160 1.94 24.66 32.29
N ILE A 161 2.16 23.34 32.24
CA ILE A 161 2.28 22.49 33.44
C ILE A 161 3.69 22.60 34.04
N GLU A 162 4.73 22.66 33.21
CA GLU A 162 6.12 22.86 33.69
C GLU A 162 6.35 24.25 34.29
N GLU A 163 5.77 25.31 33.71
CA GLU A 163 5.91 26.68 34.23
C GLU A 163 5.15 26.89 35.56
N ALA A 164 4.06 26.15 35.78
CA ALA A 164 3.30 26.20 37.03
C ALA A 164 3.91 25.34 38.16
N ALA A 165 4.83 24.43 37.84
CA ALA A 165 5.44 23.50 38.78
C ALA A 165 6.79 23.98 39.35
N ALA A 166 7.31 25.13 38.92
CA ALA A 166 8.51 25.73 39.52
C ALA A 166 8.15 26.42 40.85
N PRO A 167 8.57 25.90 42.03
CA PRO A 167 8.30 26.57 43.29
C PRO A 167 9.19 27.80 43.40
N LYS A 168 8.58 28.95 43.70
CA LYS A 168 9.28 30.15 44.17
C LYS A 168 10.05 29.77 45.44
N ALA A 169 11.37 29.67 45.33
CA ALA A 169 12.25 29.53 46.48
C ALA A 169 12.16 30.80 47.32
N GLU A 170 11.39 30.72 48.41
CA GLU A 170 11.24 31.76 49.41
C GLU A 170 12.55 31.84 50.24
N THR A 171 13.23 32.96 50.12
CA THR A 171 14.44 33.30 50.88
C THR A 171 14.08 33.55 52.35
N VAL A 172 14.23 32.54 53.20
CA VAL A 172 14.19 32.74 54.66
C VAL A 172 15.60 33.05 55.17
N LYS A 173 15.82 34.35 55.46
CA LYS A 173 16.91 34.82 56.33
C LYS A 173 16.55 34.52 57.79
N THR A 174 17.43 33.84 58.51
CA THR A 174 17.49 33.82 60.00
C THR A 174 18.97 33.64 60.36
N GLN A 175 19.74 34.67 60.72
CA GLN A 175 19.87 35.31 62.04
C GLN A 175 19.84 34.32 63.23
N GLN A 176 20.99 33.79 63.62
CA GLN A 176 21.77 34.13 64.84
C GLN A 176 22.85 33.07 65.08
#